data_AF-A0A1Z1WSS1-F1
#
_entry.id   AF-A0A1Z1WSS1-F1
#
_cell.length_a   1.000
_cell.length_b   1.000
_cell.length_c   1.000
_cell.angle_alpha   90.00
_cell.angle_beta   90.00
_cell.angle_gamma   90.00
#
_symmetry.space_group_name_H-M   'P 1'
#
loop_
_entity.id
_entity.type
_entity.pdbx_description
1 polymer ?
#
loop_
_entity_poly.entity_id
_entity_poly.type
_entity_poly.pdbx_seq_one_letter_code
_entity_poly.pdbx_strand_id
1 'polypeptide(L)'
;MTAGRERRELDDLVGMFVNTLVLRGRIRPDASFRELLTEARTTVLAAFAHQEVPFERLVDALEPERDTSRTPLFQVMVALHNLGGEAPRLPASTSRP
;
A
#
# COMPACT_ATOMS: atom_id res chain seq x y z
N MET A 1 -1.43 0.28 -0.22
CA MET A 1 -2.71 1.00 -0.06
C MET A 1 -2.43 2.49 -0.20
N THR A 2 -3.23 3.24 -0.97
CA THR A 2 -3.11 4.70 -1.08
C THR A 2 -4.36 5.35 -0.48
N ALA A 3 -4.24 6.59 0.01
CA ALA A 3 -5.34 7.26 0.71
C ALA A 3 -6.48 7.72 -0.22
N GLY A 4 -6.27 7.75 -1.55
CA GLY A 4 -7.25 8.20 -2.55
C GLY A 4 -7.70 9.66 -2.42
N ARG A 5 -6.97 10.49 -1.65
CA ARG A 5 -7.25 11.92 -1.42
C ARG A 5 -6.28 12.82 -2.19
N GLU A 6 -6.21 12.68 -3.52
CA GLU A 6 -5.42 13.62 -4.34
C GLU A 6 -6.21 14.89 -4.73
N ARG A 7 -7.51 14.96 -4.39
CA ARG A 7 -8.36 16.15 -4.59
C ARG A 7 -8.83 16.70 -3.25
N ARG A 8 -8.55 17.98 -2.99
CA ARG A 8 -8.98 18.74 -1.78
C ARG A 8 -10.49 18.72 -1.52
N GLU A 9 -11.29 18.45 -2.56
CA GLU A 9 -12.76 18.38 -2.48
C GLU A 9 -13.28 17.14 -1.73
N LEU A 10 -12.41 16.16 -1.46
CA LEU A 10 -12.76 14.88 -0.81
C LEU A 10 -12.27 14.79 0.65
N ASP A 11 -11.73 15.87 1.21
CA ASP A 11 -11.20 15.87 2.58
C ASP A 11 -12.32 15.70 3.63
N ASP A 12 -13.51 16.26 3.37
CA ASP A 12 -14.65 16.26 4.31
C ASP A 12 -15.70 15.15 4.06
N LEU A 13 -15.45 14.23 3.12
CA LEU A 13 -16.40 13.14 2.82
C LEU A 13 -16.05 11.86 3.61
N VAL A 14 -17.06 11.29 4.29
CA VAL A 14 -16.95 9.99 4.96
C VAL A 14 -17.23 8.88 3.94
N GLY A 15 -16.21 8.11 3.57
CA GLY A 15 -16.26 7.00 2.61
C GLY A 15 -14.97 6.17 2.57
N MET A 16 -14.99 4.99 1.94
CA MET A 16 -13.80 4.15 1.76
C MET A 16 -13.02 4.60 0.52
N PHE A 17 -12.06 5.52 0.70
CA PHE A 17 -11.23 6.07 -0.39
C PHE A 17 -9.92 5.31 -0.60
N VAL A 18 -9.73 4.19 0.09
CA VAL A 18 -8.48 3.45 -0.01
C VAL A 18 -8.45 2.64 -1.30
N ASN A 19 -7.49 2.94 -2.17
CA ASN A 19 -7.24 2.08 -3.33
C ASN A 19 -6.17 1.03 -3.03
N THR A 20 -6.35 -0.16 -3.61
CA THR A 20 -5.39 -1.26 -3.54
C THR A 20 -4.51 -1.27 -4.79
N LEU A 21 -3.23 -0.94 -4.61
CA LEU A 21 -2.22 -1.08 -5.66
C LEU A 21 -1.63 -2.48 -5.66
N VAL A 22 -1.78 -3.20 -6.78
CA VAL A 22 -1.14 -4.51 -6.98
C VAL A 22 0.29 -4.32 -7.48
N LEU A 23 1.26 -4.89 -6.75
CA LEU A 23 2.68 -4.80 -7.09
C LEU A 23 3.18 -6.16 -7.58
N ARG A 24 3.60 -6.24 -8.85
CA ARG A 24 4.18 -7.46 -9.42
C ARG A 24 5.70 -7.44 -9.26
N GLY A 25 6.20 -8.07 -8.20
CA GLY A 25 7.63 -8.31 -8.01
C GLY A 25 8.12 -9.55 -8.75
N ARG A 26 9.35 -9.50 -9.30
CA ARG A 26 10.05 -10.68 -9.82
C ARG A 26 11.28 -10.92 -8.97
N ILE A 27 11.37 -12.10 -8.36
CA ILE A 27 12.55 -12.49 -7.58
C ILE A 27 13.47 -13.28 -8.49
N ARG A 28 14.70 -12.79 -8.67
CA ARG A 28 15.77 -13.45 -9.43
C ARG A 28 16.81 -13.97 -8.45
N PRO A 29 17.04 -15.30 -8.34
CA PRO A 29 17.98 -15.86 -7.37
C PRO A 29 19.43 -15.39 -7.54
N ASP A 30 19.80 -15.00 -8.75
CA ASP A 30 21.11 -14.47 -9.14
C ASP A 30 21.29 -12.97 -8.86
N ALA A 31 20.21 -12.25 -8.58
CA ALA A 31 20.28 -10.82 -8.30
C ALA A 31 20.73 -10.55 -6.85
N SER A 32 21.57 -9.53 -6.69
CA SER A 32 21.88 -8.98 -5.38
C SER A 32 20.66 -8.31 -4.74
N PHE A 33 20.68 -8.19 -3.41
CA PHE A 33 19.64 -7.48 -2.68
C PHE A 33 19.43 -6.03 -3.16
N ARG A 34 20.52 -5.34 -3.56
CA ARG A 34 20.45 -3.96 -4.04
C ARG A 34 19.74 -3.86 -5.39
N GLU A 35 19.96 -4.82 -6.28
CA GLU A 35 19.24 -4.89 -7.55
C GLU A 35 17.75 -5.15 -7.32
N LEU A 36 17.42 -6.10 -6.43
CA LEU A 36 16.04 -6.37 -6.05
C LEU A 36 15.35 -5.11 -5.48
N LEU A 37 16.02 -4.36 -4.60
CA LEU A 37 15.48 -3.13 -4.03
C LEU A 37 15.26 -2.04 -5.10
N THR A 38 16.16 -1.96 -6.08
CA THR A 38 16.04 -1.00 -7.19
C THR A 38 14.87 -1.34 -8.11
N GLU A 39 14.68 -2.62 -8.43
CA GLU A 39 13.53 -3.10 -9.18
C GLU A 39 12.22 -2.86 -8.41
N ALA A 40 12.19 -3.20 -7.12
CA ALA A 40 11.03 -2.96 -6.26
C ALA A 40 10.64 -1.48 -6.22
N ARG A 41 11.61 -0.57 -6.05
CA ARG A 41 11.37 0.88 -6.09
C ARG A 41 10.77 1.31 -7.43
N THR A 42 11.30 0.79 -8.54
CA THR A 42 10.82 1.12 -9.88
C THR A 42 9.38 0.67 -10.08
N THR A 43 9.06 -0.57 -9.71
CA THR A 43 7.70 -1.12 -9.77
C THR A 43 6.72 -0.34 -8.91
N VAL A 44 7.12 0.02 -7.68
CA VAL A 44 6.29 0.80 -6.77
C VAL A 44 5.97 2.16 -7.38
N LEU A 45 6.98 2.91 -7.83
CA LEU A 45 6.77 4.23 -8.42
C LEU A 45 5.90 4.18 -9.68
N ALA A 46 6.08 3.18 -10.54
CA ALA A 46 5.23 2.98 -11.70
C ALA A 46 3.77 2.69 -11.31
N ALA A 47 3.53 1.89 -10.26
CA ALA A 47 2.18 1.62 -9.77
C ALA A 47 1.51 2.89 -9.19
N PHE A 48 2.27 3.72 -8.47
CA PHE A 48 1.76 5.00 -7.95
C PHE A 48 1.35 5.97 -9.06
N ALA A 49 2.01 5.95 -10.22
CA ALA A 49 1.61 6.76 -11.38
C ALA A 49 0.19 6.42 -11.91
N HIS A 50 -0.36 5.27 -11.52
CA HIS A 50 -1.70 4.81 -11.92
C HIS A 50 -2.63 4.59 -10.71
N GLN A 51 -2.38 5.25 -9.58
CA GLN A 51 -3.12 5.05 -8.33
C GLN A 51 -4.61 5.38 -8.36
N GLU A 52 -5.07 6.07 -9.40
CA GLU A 52 -6.48 6.40 -9.62
C GLU A 52 -7.28 5.24 -10.22
N VAL A 53 -6.62 4.18 -10.71
CA VAL A 53 -7.30 3.01 -11.27
C VAL A 53 -7.82 2.13 -10.12
N PRO A 54 -9.14 1.92 -10.00
CA PRO A 54 -9.69 1.05 -8.97
C PRO A 54 -9.23 -0.40 -9.15
N PHE A 55 -8.99 -1.09 -8.04
CA PHE A 55 -8.59 -2.50 -8.04
C PHE A 55 -9.59 -3.40 -8.79
N GLU A 56 -10.89 -3.14 -8.65
CA GLU A 56 -11.96 -3.91 -9.29
C GLU A 56 -11.83 -3.86 -10.82
N ARG A 57 -11.44 -2.70 -11.38
CA ARG A 57 -11.21 -2.53 -12.82
C ARG A 57 -10.03 -3.36 -13.30
N LEU A 58 -9.04 -3.58 -12.45
CA LEU A 58 -7.90 -4.45 -12.76
C LEU A 58 -8.32 -5.93 -12.76
N VAL A 59 -9.16 -6.34 -11.79
CA VAL A 59 -9.71 -7.70 -11.74
C VAL A 59 -10.59 -7.97 -12.97
N ASP A 60 -11.46 -7.03 -13.33
CA ASP A 60 -12.33 -7.14 -14.51
C ASP A 60 -11.51 -7.24 -15.81
N ALA A 61 -10.42 -6.49 -15.94
CA ALA A 61 -9.60 -6.48 -17.15
C ALA A 61 -8.68 -7.71 -17.28
N LEU A 62 -8.26 -8.30 -16.16
CA LEU A 62 -7.35 -9.46 -16.17
C LEU A 62 -8.08 -10.80 -16.09
N GLU A 63 -9.38 -10.79 -15.79
CA GLU A 63 -10.26 -11.96 -15.70
C GLU A 63 -9.58 -13.18 -15.02
N PRO A 64 -9.02 -13.03 -13.81
CA PRO A 64 -8.35 -14.15 -13.15
C PRO A 64 -9.36 -15.26 -12.80
N GLU A 65 -8.88 -16.50 -12.70
CA GLU A 65 -9.70 -17.63 -12.25
C GLU A 65 -10.36 -17.31 -10.90
N ARG A 66 -11.68 -17.50 -10.82
CA ARG A 66 -12.45 -17.20 -9.62
C ARG A 66 -12.28 -18.32 -8.60
N ASP A 67 -11.59 -18.00 -7.51
CA ASP A 67 -11.45 -18.84 -6.33
C ASP A 67 -11.93 -18.07 -5.11
N THR A 68 -13.02 -18.52 -4.47
CA THR A 68 -13.60 -17.84 -3.30
C THR A 68 -12.78 -18.01 -2.03
N SER A 69 -11.77 -18.88 -2.04
CA SER A 69 -10.85 -19.07 -0.92
C SER A 69 -9.69 -18.07 -0.92
N ARG A 70 -9.54 -17.26 -1.97
CA ARG A 70 -8.39 -16.36 -2.16
C ARG A 70 -8.79 -14.98 -2.64
N THR A 71 -7.96 -13.99 -2.30
CA THR A 71 -8.04 -12.67 -2.93
C THR A 71 -7.51 -12.74 -4.36
N PRO A 72 -8.19 -12.08 -5.33
CA PRO A 72 -7.72 -12.06 -6.71
C PRO A 72 -6.40 -11.30 -6.82
N LEU A 73 -5.51 -11.76 -7.70
CA LEU A 73 -4.21 -11.15 -8.07
C LEU A 73 -3.10 -11.11 -7.01
N PHE A 74 -3.41 -11.10 -5.72
CA PHE A 74 -2.41 -11.10 -4.64
C PHE A 74 -2.92 -11.85 -3.41
N GLN A 75 -2.02 -12.29 -2.54
CA GLN A 75 -2.36 -12.98 -1.28
C GLN A 75 -1.68 -12.35 -0.06
N VAL A 76 -0.76 -11.41 -0.27
CA VAL A 76 -0.04 -10.69 0.78
C VAL A 76 -0.29 -9.21 0.61
N MET A 77 -0.68 -8.54 1.71
CA MET A 77 -0.93 -7.11 1.74
C MET A 77 0.09 -6.42 2.64
N VAL A 78 0.63 -5.29 2.17
CA VAL A 78 1.50 -4.40 2.95
C VAL A 78 0.81 -3.05 3.08
N ALA A 79 0.60 -2.60 4.31
CA ALA A 79 0.02 -1.31 4.62
C ALA A 79 1.02 -0.48 5.43
N LEU A 80 1.45 0.65 4.87
CA LEU A 80 2.30 1.63 5.55
C LEU A 80 1.43 2.79 6.02
N HIS A 81 1.34 2.96 7.33
CA HIS A 81 0.63 4.07 7.94
C HIS A 81 1.68 5.04 8.49
N ASN A 82 1.86 6.18 7.82
CA ASN A 82 2.68 7.27 8.34
C ASN A 82 1.86 8.03 9.39
N LEU A 83 1.68 7.41 10.57
CA LEU A 83 1.17 8.11 11.74
C LEU A 83 2.27 9.10 12.14
N GLY A 84 2.02 10.40 11.96
CA GLY A 84 2.89 11.45 12.49
C GLY A 84 3.00 11.29 14.00
N GLY A 85 4.04 10.60 14.45
CA GLY A 85 4.22 10.26 15.86
C GLY A 85 4.72 11.47 16.62
N GLU A 86 3.82 12.20 17.30
CA GLU A 86 4.21 12.79 18.59
C GLU A 86 4.25 11.64 19.59
N ALA A 87 5.42 11.39 20.18
CA ALA A 87 5.56 10.39 21.23
C ALA A 87 4.57 10.75 22.37
N PRO A 88 3.86 9.77 22.96
CA PRO A 88 3.00 10.05 24.11
C PRO A 88 3.83 10.72 25.21
N ARG A 89 3.51 11.97 25.53
CA ARG A 89 4.09 12.64 26.71
C ARG A 89 3.51 11.98 27.94
N LEU A 90 4.25 11.02 28.50
CA LEU A 90 3.93 10.44 29.79
C LEU A 90 4.07 11.55 30.85
N PRO A 91 3.04 11.80 31.69
CA PRO A 91 3.19 12.71 32.82
C PRO A 91 4.32 12.18 33.69
N ALA A 92 5.32 13.02 33.95
CA ALA A 92 6.55 12.66 34.63
C ALA A 92 6.25 11.87 35.91
N SER A 93 6.56 10.57 35.94
CA SER A 93 6.55 9.83 37.19
C SER A 93 7.81 10.23 37.94
N THR A 94 7.67 11.21 38.82
CA THR A 94 8.64 11.49 39.88
C THR A 94 8.74 10.24 40.77
N SER A 95 9.69 9.35 40.50
CA SER A 95 10.16 8.42 41.51
C SER A 95 11.10 9.20 42.42
N ARG A 96 10.62 9.59 43.60
CA ARG A 96 11.49 10.04 44.69
C ARG A 96 12.34 8.84 45.15
N PRO A 97 13.63 9.08 45.49
CA PRO A 97 14.53 8.06 46.03
C PRO A 97 14.07 7.56 47.40
#